data_AF-A0A382Q124-F1
#
_entry.id   AF-A0A382Q124-F1
#
_cell.length_a   1.000
_cell.length_b   1.000
_cell.length_c   1.000
_cell.angle_alpha   90.00
_cell.angle_beta   90.00
_cell.angle_gamma   90.00
#
_symmetry.space_group_name_H-M   'P 1'
#
loop_
_entity.id
_entity.type
_entity.pdbx_description
1 polymer ?
#
loop_
_entity_poly.entity_id
_entity_poly.type
_entity_poly.pdbx_seq_one_letter_code
_entity_poly.pdbx_strand_id
1 'polypeptide(L)'
;MSPRTAQDAKTLAQRYYTGQDVYEAETRNVFFQRWLYVGRTTSLAGSGRYFLFEIESESVIVLRDSDGEIRAHHNVCRHRGTRLLAEPEGQLAKTIQCLYHAWTYSLDGTLIGAPFMDDVESFFAADYPLKSVPVAIWEGCVFINLAEEPQPFEQAFAPLIDKFGSWTMDELEIAHSISYDVPANWKLIFQNYSECYHCPGLHPVLNKLTPFRNSS
;
A
#
# COMPACT_ATOMS: atom_id res chain seq x y z
N MET A 1 -15.71 -24.81 20.68
CA MET A 1 -14.84 -23.62 20.71
C MET A 1 -13.46 -24.07 21.14
N SER A 2 -12.45 -23.99 20.26
CA SER A 2 -11.06 -24.21 20.68
C SER A 2 -10.70 -23.14 21.72
N PRO A 3 -9.98 -23.45 22.81
CA PRO A 3 -9.59 -22.46 23.79
C PRO A 3 -8.83 -21.32 23.09
N ARG A 4 -9.28 -20.07 23.32
CA ARG A 4 -8.74 -18.86 22.67
C ARG A 4 -7.31 -18.51 23.12
N THR A 5 -6.76 -19.25 24.08
CA THR A 5 -5.39 -19.11 24.56
C THR A 5 -4.60 -20.36 24.19
N ALA A 6 -3.60 -20.20 23.34
CA ALA A 6 -2.62 -21.24 23.07
C ALA A 6 -1.81 -21.47 24.37
N GLN A 7 -2.20 -22.51 25.11
CA GLN A 7 -1.47 -22.96 26.29
C GLN A 7 -0.01 -23.23 25.88
N ASP A 8 0.95 -22.74 26.66
CA ASP A 8 2.40 -22.83 26.41
C ASP A 8 2.98 -21.98 25.25
N ALA A 9 2.19 -21.07 24.66
CA ALA A 9 2.71 -20.15 23.66
C ALA A 9 3.75 -19.17 24.23
N LYS A 10 4.81 -18.92 23.46
CA LYS A 10 5.85 -17.93 23.74
C LYS A 10 5.94 -16.93 22.59
N THR A 11 6.52 -15.77 22.85
CA THR A 11 6.91 -14.83 21.80
C THR A 11 7.99 -15.45 20.90
N LEU A 12 8.21 -14.82 19.75
CA LEU A 12 9.26 -15.26 18.83
C LEU A 12 10.65 -15.11 19.47
N ALA A 13 11.61 -15.92 19.03
CA ALA A 13 13.00 -15.76 19.44
C ALA A 13 13.56 -14.40 18.97
N GLN A 14 14.55 -13.87 19.69
CA GLN A 14 15.17 -12.56 19.41
C GLN A 14 15.53 -12.36 17.92
N ARG A 15 16.07 -13.40 17.27
CA ARG A 15 16.48 -13.36 15.86
C ARG A 15 15.36 -12.85 14.93
N TYR A 16 14.10 -13.15 15.21
CA TYR A 16 13.00 -12.68 14.38
C TYR A 16 12.79 -11.17 14.45
N TYR A 17 13.26 -10.50 15.50
CA TYR A 17 13.12 -9.06 15.66
C TYR A 17 14.35 -8.28 15.21
N THR A 18 15.53 -8.90 15.23
CA THR A 18 16.81 -8.22 15.01
C THR A 18 17.67 -8.80 13.88
N GLY A 19 17.30 -9.95 13.32
CA GLY A 19 18.04 -10.60 12.25
C GLY A 19 17.77 -9.95 10.90
N GLN A 20 18.82 -9.39 10.27
CA GLN A 20 18.73 -8.75 8.96
C GLN A 20 18.27 -9.73 7.86
N ASP A 21 18.76 -10.97 7.90
CA ASP A 21 18.37 -12.02 6.97
C ASP A 21 16.88 -12.38 7.10
N VAL A 22 16.36 -12.34 8.33
CA VAL A 22 14.93 -12.56 8.59
C VAL A 22 14.11 -11.38 8.06
N TYR A 23 14.57 -10.15 8.29
CA TYR A 23 13.89 -8.96 7.78
C TYR A 23 13.77 -8.98 6.26
N GLU A 24 14.87 -9.26 5.55
CA GLU A 24 14.87 -9.35 4.09
C GLU A 24 13.99 -10.48 3.57
N ALA A 25 13.95 -11.62 4.28
CA ALA A 25 13.04 -12.71 3.94
C ALA A 25 11.57 -12.32 4.19
N GLU A 26 11.25 -11.60 5.27
CA GLU A 26 9.91 -11.08 5.54
C GLU A 26 9.49 -10.06 4.47
N THR A 27 10.39 -9.16 4.06
CA THR A 27 10.14 -8.22 2.97
C THR A 27 9.72 -8.95 1.70
N ARG A 28 10.51 -9.93 1.25
CA ARG A 28 10.23 -10.67 0.02
C ARG A 28 8.99 -11.55 0.10
N ASN A 29 8.71 -12.15 1.25
CA ASN A 29 7.66 -13.17 1.39
C ASN A 29 6.35 -12.65 2.00
N VAL A 30 6.37 -11.47 2.62
CA VAL A 30 5.21 -10.84 3.25
C VAL A 30 4.90 -9.54 2.53
N PHE A 31 5.75 -8.53 2.63
CA PHE A 31 5.42 -7.21 2.10
C PHE A 31 5.28 -7.21 0.57
N PHE A 32 6.11 -7.97 -0.13
CA PHE A 32 6.04 -8.05 -1.59
C PHE A 32 5.01 -9.07 -2.12
N GLN A 33 4.33 -9.82 -1.24
CA GLN A 33 3.39 -10.89 -1.64
C GLN A 33 1.96 -10.67 -1.15
N ARG A 34 1.75 -9.78 -0.17
CA ARG A 34 0.46 -9.55 0.48
C ARG A 34 -0.14 -8.23 0.01
N TRP A 35 -1.46 -8.14 0.12
CA TRP A 35 -2.17 -6.88 -0.07
C TRP A 35 -1.79 -5.91 1.06
N LEU A 36 -1.29 -4.75 0.67
CA LEU A 36 -0.88 -3.66 1.56
C LEU A 36 -1.91 -2.54 1.48
N TYR A 37 -2.39 -2.09 2.63
CA TYR A 37 -3.19 -0.86 2.70
C TYR A 37 -2.28 0.33 2.43
N VAL A 38 -2.68 1.21 1.51
CA VAL A 38 -1.86 2.35 1.08
C VAL A 38 -2.54 3.71 1.20
N GLY A 39 -3.84 3.76 1.47
CA GLY A 39 -4.55 5.01 1.64
C GLY A 39 -6.05 4.89 1.44
N ARG A 40 -6.75 6.03 1.40
CA ARG A 40 -8.19 6.09 1.10
C ARG A 40 -8.44 6.61 -0.29
N THR A 41 -9.56 6.19 -0.89
CA THR A 41 -10.02 6.66 -2.20
C THR A 41 -10.25 8.17 -2.23
N THR A 42 -10.57 8.78 -1.08
CA THR A 42 -10.76 10.22 -0.89
C THR A 42 -9.47 11.03 -1.04
N SER A 43 -8.29 10.43 -0.76
CA SER A 43 -6.99 11.03 -1.09
C SER A 43 -6.77 11.17 -2.61
N LEU A 44 -7.59 10.48 -3.42
CA LEU A 44 -7.55 10.45 -4.87
C LEU A 44 -8.85 11.03 -5.48
N ALA A 45 -9.48 12.04 -4.86
CA ALA A 45 -10.82 12.54 -5.22
C ALA A 45 -10.98 13.21 -6.61
N GLY A 46 -9.97 13.17 -7.48
CA GLY A 46 -10.06 13.74 -8.83
C GLY A 46 -9.08 13.11 -9.80
N SER A 47 -9.37 13.22 -11.10
CA SER A 47 -8.47 12.71 -12.13
C SER A 47 -7.08 13.33 -12.02
N GLY A 48 -6.07 12.48 -12.19
CA GLY A 48 -4.66 12.84 -12.09
C GLY A 48 -4.15 13.03 -10.67
N ARG A 49 -5.01 13.04 -9.63
CA ARG A 49 -4.55 13.01 -8.24
C ARG A 49 -3.75 11.73 -8.01
N TYR A 50 -2.62 11.86 -7.34
CA TYR A 50 -1.75 10.75 -7.00
C TYR A 50 -1.11 10.94 -5.63
N PHE A 51 -0.65 9.83 -5.07
CA PHE A 51 0.34 9.79 -4.02
C PHE A 51 1.36 8.69 -4.32
N LEU A 52 2.53 8.78 -3.71
CA LEU A 52 3.57 7.77 -3.75
C LEU A 52 3.45 6.88 -2.52
N PHE A 53 3.41 5.58 -2.76
CA PHE A 53 3.58 4.59 -1.71
C PHE A 53 5.00 4.01 -1.81
N GLU A 54 5.75 4.09 -0.72
CA GLU A 54 7.13 3.62 -0.66
C GLU A 54 7.26 2.54 0.42
N ILE A 55 7.89 1.42 0.05
CA ILE A 55 8.20 0.34 0.99
C ILE A 55 9.51 -0.30 0.58
N GLU A 56 10.49 -0.31 1.48
CA GLU A 56 11.82 -0.83 1.20
C GLU A 56 12.43 -0.20 -0.07
N SER A 57 12.77 -1.02 -1.08
CA SER A 57 13.32 -0.58 -2.36
C SER A 57 12.25 -0.14 -3.36
N GLU A 58 10.98 -0.35 -3.06
CA GLU A 58 9.87 -0.16 -3.99
C GLU A 58 9.21 1.21 -3.80
N SER A 59 8.80 1.81 -4.90
CA SER A 59 8.01 3.03 -4.90
C SER A 59 7.00 2.97 -6.03
N VAL A 60 5.74 3.21 -5.67
CA VAL A 60 4.55 2.99 -6.48
C VAL A 60 3.78 4.30 -6.59
N ILE A 61 3.47 4.70 -7.82
CA ILE A 61 2.53 5.79 -8.08
C ILE A 61 1.13 5.20 -7.95
N VAL A 62 0.35 5.64 -6.97
CA VAL A 62 -1.07 5.33 -6.85
C VAL A 62 -1.85 6.56 -7.28
N LEU A 63 -2.69 6.45 -8.30
CA LEU A 63 -3.37 7.59 -8.92
C LEU A 63 -4.80 7.27 -9.31
N ARG A 64 -5.61 8.30 -9.58
CA ARG A 64 -6.87 8.17 -10.33
C ARG A 64 -6.66 8.60 -11.78
N ASP A 65 -7.04 7.77 -12.73
CA ASP A 65 -6.85 8.04 -14.16
C ASP A 65 -7.92 9.00 -14.73
N SER A 66 -7.97 9.14 -16.06
CA SER A 66 -8.95 9.97 -16.76
C SER A 66 -10.35 9.38 -16.80
N ASP A 67 -10.48 8.06 -16.67
CA ASP A 67 -11.75 7.34 -16.69
C ASP A 67 -12.37 7.23 -15.30
N GLY A 68 -11.63 7.66 -14.28
CA GLY A 68 -12.05 7.66 -12.88
C GLY A 68 -11.59 6.42 -12.11
N GLU A 69 -10.83 5.52 -12.73
CA GLU A 69 -10.32 4.30 -12.11
C GLU A 69 -9.07 4.58 -11.28
N ILE A 70 -8.96 3.93 -10.11
CA ILE A 70 -7.72 3.99 -9.31
C ILE A 70 -6.75 2.95 -9.86
N ARG A 71 -5.54 3.39 -10.17
CA ARG A 71 -4.46 2.56 -10.71
C ARG A 71 -3.20 2.72 -9.89
N ALA A 72 -2.34 1.71 -9.96
CA ALA A 72 -1.02 1.76 -9.38
C ALA A 72 0.02 1.29 -10.39
N HIS A 73 1.18 1.96 -10.41
CA HIS A 73 2.29 1.66 -11.31
C HIS A 73 3.62 1.77 -10.55
N HIS A 74 4.60 0.92 -10.85
CA HIS A 74 5.95 1.15 -10.36
C HIS A 74 6.43 2.53 -10.83
N ASN A 75 6.97 3.33 -9.91
CA ASN A 75 7.46 4.69 -10.15
C ASN A 75 8.82 4.68 -10.84
N VAL A 76 8.91 4.03 -12.00
CA VAL A 76 10.16 3.74 -12.73
C VAL A 76 9.90 3.84 -14.23
N CYS A 77 10.58 4.77 -14.89
CA CYS A 77 10.54 4.90 -16.34
C CYS A 77 11.10 3.64 -17.02
N ARG A 78 10.38 3.14 -18.03
CA ARG A 78 10.76 1.94 -18.79
C ARG A 78 11.97 2.13 -19.71
N HIS A 79 12.42 3.37 -19.93
CA HIS A 79 13.60 3.64 -20.75
C HIS A 79 14.90 3.28 -20.02
N ARG A 80 15.24 4.02 -18.97
CA ARG A 80 16.52 3.87 -18.22
C ARG A 80 16.34 3.85 -16.71
N GLY A 81 15.14 3.51 -16.22
CA GLY A 81 14.89 3.29 -14.80
C GLY A 81 14.76 4.56 -13.95
N THR A 82 14.64 5.74 -14.56
CA THR A 82 14.50 7.00 -13.81
C THR A 82 13.18 7.04 -13.04
N ARG A 83 13.22 7.46 -11.78
CA ARG A 83 12.05 7.81 -10.97
C ARG A 83 11.18 8.83 -11.72
N LEU A 84 9.89 8.57 -11.88
CA LEU A 84 8.99 9.42 -12.68
C LEU A 84 8.50 10.62 -11.88
N LEU A 85 8.09 10.38 -10.63
CA LEU A 85 7.56 11.40 -9.71
C LEU A 85 8.37 11.39 -8.41
N ALA A 86 8.70 12.58 -7.91
CA ALA A 86 9.48 12.75 -6.67
C ALA A 86 8.62 13.31 -5.52
N GLU A 87 7.61 14.11 -5.82
CA GLU A 87 6.71 14.66 -4.80
C GLU A 87 5.83 13.53 -4.22
N PRO A 88 5.68 13.43 -2.88
CA PRO A 88 4.92 12.36 -2.25
C PRO A 88 3.44 12.33 -2.65
N GLU A 89 2.89 13.46 -3.06
CA GLU A 89 1.54 13.59 -3.56
C GLU A 89 1.42 14.77 -4.51
N GLY A 90 0.39 14.76 -5.35
CA GLY A 90 0.13 15.87 -6.24
C GLY A 90 -1.01 15.59 -7.21
N GLN A 91 -1.07 16.40 -8.26
CA GLN A 91 -2.03 16.24 -9.34
C GLN A 91 -1.34 16.37 -10.69
N LEU A 92 -1.47 15.33 -11.50
CA LEU A 92 -1.04 15.29 -12.90
C LEU A 92 -2.13 15.89 -13.77
N ALA A 93 -1.75 16.59 -14.83
CA ALA A 93 -2.74 17.16 -15.76
C ALA A 93 -3.42 16.07 -16.59
N LYS A 94 -2.63 15.28 -17.34
CA LYS A 94 -3.12 14.21 -18.23
C LYS A 94 -2.14 13.05 -18.41
N THR A 95 -0.86 13.26 -18.12
CA THR A 95 0.21 12.32 -18.45
C THR A 95 1.27 12.31 -17.35
N ILE A 96 2.03 11.22 -17.30
CA ILE A 96 3.25 11.07 -16.50
C ILE A 96 4.42 11.23 -17.46
N GLN A 97 5.20 12.29 -17.32
CA GLN A 97 6.36 12.54 -18.18
C GLN A 97 7.66 12.33 -17.43
N CYS A 98 8.53 11.47 -17.96
CA CYS A 98 9.86 11.24 -17.41
C CYS A 98 10.75 12.48 -17.59
N LEU A 99 11.31 12.97 -16.49
CA LEU A 99 12.20 14.13 -16.48
C LEU A 99 13.53 13.92 -17.22
N TYR A 100 13.91 12.66 -17.51
CA TYR A 100 15.20 12.40 -18.14
C TYR A 100 15.17 12.61 -19.66
N HIS A 101 14.25 11.96 -20.36
CA HIS A 101 14.18 11.98 -21.84
C HIS A 101 12.75 12.19 -22.37
N ALA A 102 11.85 12.69 -21.53
CA ALA A 102 10.47 13.02 -21.90
C ALA A 102 9.64 11.86 -22.46
N TRP A 103 9.99 10.61 -22.13
CA TRP A 103 9.06 9.48 -22.32
C TRP A 103 7.79 9.77 -21.52
N THR A 104 6.66 9.73 -22.22
CA THR A 104 5.38 10.22 -21.73
C THR A 104 4.36 9.09 -21.73
N TYR A 105 3.79 8.84 -20.56
CA TYR A 105 2.80 7.81 -20.33
C TYR A 105 1.44 8.45 -20.07
N SER A 106 0.36 7.82 -20.52
CA SER A 106 -0.98 8.13 -20.00
C SER A 106 -1.11 7.65 -18.55
N LEU A 107 -2.14 8.11 -17.86
CA LEU A 107 -2.37 7.76 -16.45
C LEU A 107 -2.65 6.26 -16.24
N ASP A 108 -3.13 5.57 -17.29
CA ASP A 108 -3.29 4.11 -17.31
C ASP A 108 -1.97 3.33 -17.43
N GLY A 109 -0.85 4.02 -17.63
CA GLY A 109 0.48 3.44 -17.78
C GLY A 109 0.91 3.18 -19.22
N THR A 110 0.04 3.38 -20.22
CA THR A 110 0.39 3.19 -21.63
C THR A 110 1.44 4.22 -22.08
N LEU A 111 2.48 3.78 -22.79
CA LEU A 111 3.46 4.69 -23.39
C LEU A 111 2.86 5.35 -24.63
N ILE A 112 2.66 6.67 -24.58
CA ILE A 112 2.00 7.44 -25.65
C ILE A 112 2.95 8.39 -26.39
N GLY A 113 4.18 8.57 -25.88
CA GLY A 113 5.19 9.38 -26.55
C GLY A 113 6.59 9.01 -26.10
N ALA A 114 7.47 8.77 -27.06
CA ALA A 114 8.88 8.50 -26.83
C ALA A 114 9.71 9.28 -27.88
N PRO A 115 10.25 10.47 -27.52
CA PRO A 115 10.93 11.32 -28.49
C PRO A 115 12.02 10.59 -29.29
N PHE A 116 12.01 10.79 -30.61
CA PHE A 116 12.96 10.21 -31.59
C PHE A 116 12.93 8.68 -31.73
N MET A 117 11.96 7.99 -31.12
CA MET A 117 11.86 6.54 -31.23
C MET A 117 11.04 6.08 -32.45
N ASP A 118 10.29 6.98 -33.10
CA ASP A 118 9.49 6.67 -34.29
C ASP A 118 10.34 6.24 -35.50
N ASP A 119 11.60 6.67 -35.56
CA ASP A 119 12.57 6.29 -36.61
C ASP A 119 13.29 4.96 -36.31
N VAL A 120 13.05 4.35 -35.15
CA VAL A 120 13.67 3.08 -34.75
C VAL A 120 12.75 1.94 -35.15
N GLU A 121 13.08 1.26 -36.26
CA GLU A 121 12.23 0.23 -36.89
C GLU A 121 11.79 -0.91 -35.95
N SER A 122 12.63 -1.25 -34.96
CA SER A 122 12.34 -2.30 -33.98
C SER A 122 11.70 -1.81 -32.68
N PHE A 123 11.30 -0.54 -32.59
CA PHE A 123 10.68 0.02 -31.41
C PHE A 123 9.15 0.03 -31.53
N PHE A 124 8.49 -0.66 -30.61
CA PHE A 124 7.04 -0.61 -30.47
C PHE A 124 6.69 -0.07 -29.09
N ALA A 125 6.02 1.08 -29.02
CA ALA A 125 5.65 1.70 -27.75
C ALA A 125 4.85 0.76 -26.83
N ALA A 126 4.06 -0.15 -27.42
CA ALA A 126 3.28 -1.17 -26.74
C ALA A 126 4.13 -2.15 -25.90
N ASP A 127 5.42 -2.30 -26.16
CA ASP A 127 6.32 -3.18 -25.39
C ASP A 127 6.82 -2.52 -24.08
N TYR A 128 6.59 -1.22 -23.94
CA TYR A 128 7.13 -0.40 -22.85
C TYR A 128 6.08 0.34 -22.00
N PRO A 129 4.93 -0.26 -21.63
CA PRO A 129 4.02 0.37 -20.67
C PRO A 129 4.67 0.44 -19.29
N LEU A 130 4.21 1.33 -18.42
CA LEU A 130 4.57 1.24 -17.01
C LEU A 130 4.21 -0.15 -16.48
N LYS A 131 5.01 -0.64 -15.52
CA LYS A 131 4.70 -1.91 -14.85
C LYS A 131 3.58 -1.64 -13.87
N SER A 132 2.38 -2.11 -14.21
CA SER A 132 1.19 -2.01 -13.36
C SER A 132 1.36 -2.80 -12.07
N VAL A 133 0.79 -2.29 -11.00
CA VAL A 133 0.70 -2.93 -9.69
C VAL A 133 -0.76 -3.24 -9.42
N PRO A 134 -1.13 -4.49 -9.09
CA PRO A 134 -2.49 -4.86 -8.70
C PRO A 134 -3.08 -3.94 -7.63
N VAL A 135 -4.33 -3.50 -7.84
CA VAL A 135 -5.08 -2.64 -6.92
C VAL A 135 -6.39 -3.32 -6.54
N ALA A 136 -6.78 -3.19 -5.27
CA ALA A 136 -8.11 -3.56 -4.79
C ALA A 136 -8.68 -2.40 -3.96
N ILE A 137 -9.98 -2.15 -4.11
CA ILE A 137 -10.72 -1.16 -3.32
C ILE A 137 -11.70 -1.91 -2.42
N TRP A 138 -11.61 -1.68 -1.11
CA TRP A 138 -12.51 -2.25 -0.12
C TRP A 138 -12.98 -1.15 0.83
N GLU A 139 -14.27 -0.81 0.80
CA GLU A 139 -14.86 0.14 1.77
C GLU A 139 -14.12 1.49 1.83
N GLY A 140 -13.77 2.03 0.65
CA GLY A 140 -12.99 3.27 0.51
C GLY A 140 -11.50 3.16 0.86
N CYS A 141 -11.02 1.99 1.26
CA CYS A 141 -9.59 1.70 1.46
C CYS A 141 -8.96 1.21 0.16
N VAL A 142 -7.81 1.77 -0.19
CA VAL A 142 -6.99 1.37 -1.33
C VAL A 142 -5.94 0.38 -0.86
N PHE A 143 -5.88 -0.77 -1.53
CA PHE A 143 -4.85 -1.77 -1.34
C PHE A 143 -4.07 -1.98 -2.63
N ILE A 144 -2.77 -2.27 -2.49
CA ILE A 144 -1.93 -2.74 -3.61
C ILE A 144 -1.29 -4.08 -3.28
N ASN A 145 -0.84 -4.81 -4.29
CA ASN A 145 0.03 -5.98 -4.10
C ASN A 145 1.19 -5.94 -5.10
N LEU A 146 2.41 -6.18 -4.63
CA LEU A 146 3.63 -6.13 -5.46
C LEU A 146 3.97 -7.46 -6.14
N ALA A 147 3.22 -8.53 -5.86
CA ALA A 147 3.33 -9.78 -6.58
C ALA A 147 2.77 -9.63 -8.01
N GLU A 148 3.39 -10.33 -8.96
CA GLU A 148 2.93 -10.35 -10.36
C GLU A 148 1.55 -11.01 -10.48
N GLU A 149 1.32 -12.10 -9.73
CA GLU A 149 0.05 -12.84 -9.70
C GLU A 149 -0.43 -13.01 -8.25
N PRO A 150 -0.99 -11.95 -7.63
CA PRO A 150 -1.45 -12.04 -6.26
C PRO A 150 -2.72 -12.90 -6.16
N GLN A 151 -2.91 -13.53 -5.00
CA GLN A 151 -4.23 -14.05 -4.65
C GLN A 151 -5.28 -12.92 -4.74
N PRO A 152 -6.47 -13.15 -5.34
CA PRO A 152 -7.53 -12.15 -5.39
C PRO A 152 -7.87 -11.60 -4.00
N PHE A 153 -8.11 -10.29 -3.91
CA PHE A 153 -8.32 -9.59 -2.64
C PHE A 153 -9.48 -10.21 -1.83
N GLU A 154 -10.59 -10.53 -2.49
CA GLU A 154 -11.80 -11.08 -1.90
C GLU A 154 -11.55 -12.45 -1.25
N GLN A 155 -10.57 -13.21 -1.76
CA GLN A 155 -10.16 -14.47 -1.16
C GLN A 155 -9.20 -14.25 0.01
N ALA A 156 -8.25 -13.33 -0.13
CA ALA A 156 -7.28 -12.99 0.92
C ALA A 156 -7.95 -12.36 2.15
N PHE A 157 -9.04 -11.60 1.94
CA PHE A 157 -9.78 -10.86 2.96
C PHE A 157 -11.20 -11.40 3.20
N ALA A 158 -11.49 -12.64 2.78
CA ALA A 158 -12.83 -13.23 2.83
C ALA A 158 -13.60 -13.02 4.16
N PRO A 159 -12.99 -13.14 5.36
CA PRO A 159 -13.70 -12.92 6.63
C PRO A 159 -14.10 -11.46 6.92
N LEU A 160 -13.55 -10.50 6.17
CA LEU A 160 -13.83 -9.07 6.30
C LEU A 160 -14.86 -8.58 5.28
N ILE A 161 -15.07 -9.34 4.20
CA ILE A 161 -16.09 -9.03 3.19
C ILE A 161 -17.46 -8.96 3.90
N ASP A 162 -18.17 -7.85 3.70
CA ASP A 162 -19.46 -7.50 4.29
C ASP A 162 -19.52 -7.34 5.83
N LYS A 163 -18.41 -7.58 6.55
CA LYS A 163 -18.39 -7.55 8.01
C LYS A 163 -18.76 -6.18 8.60
N PHE A 164 -18.44 -5.10 7.88
CA PHE A 164 -18.62 -3.73 8.32
C PHE A 164 -19.59 -2.93 7.45
N GLY A 165 -20.42 -3.60 6.64
CA GLY A 165 -21.29 -2.91 5.67
C GLY A 165 -22.28 -1.91 6.29
N SER A 166 -22.61 -2.02 7.58
CA SER A 166 -23.45 -1.05 8.28
C SER A 166 -22.72 0.23 8.73
N TRP A 167 -21.40 0.31 8.53
CA TRP A 167 -20.57 1.42 9.01
C TRP A 167 -20.28 2.46 7.91
N THR A 168 -20.81 2.25 6.69
CA THR A 168 -20.62 3.13 5.51
C THR A 168 -19.18 3.61 5.38
N MET A 169 -18.26 2.65 5.49
CA MET A 169 -16.84 2.94 5.62
C MET A 169 -16.27 3.58 4.36
N ASP A 170 -16.89 3.38 3.21
CA ASP A 170 -16.57 4.02 1.94
C ASP A 170 -16.80 5.54 1.94
N GLU A 171 -17.74 6.03 2.75
CA GLU A 171 -18.06 7.46 2.89
C GLU A 171 -17.09 8.21 3.82
N LEU A 172 -16.21 7.49 4.54
CA LEU A 172 -15.32 8.12 5.52
C LEU A 172 -14.22 8.97 4.86
N GLU A 173 -13.99 10.15 5.43
CA GLU A 173 -12.92 11.07 5.06
C GLU A 173 -11.81 11.11 6.12
N ILE A 174 -10.58 11.40 5.67
CA ILE A 174 -9.43 11.56 6.58
C ILE A 174 -9.52 12.94 7.22
N ALA A 175 -9.97 12.99 8.48
CA ALA A 175 -9.98 14.23 9.25
C ALA A 175 -8.59 14.63 9.77
N HIS A 176 -7.75 13.65 10.10
CA HIS A 176 -6.40 13.87 10.61
C HIS A 176 -5.52 12.64 10.36
N SER A 177 -4.22 12.86 10.09
CA SER A 177 -3.22 11.81 9.92
C SER A 177 -1.96 12.16 10.71
N ILE A 178 -1.37 11.16 11.35
CA ILE A 178 -0.14 11.28 12.13
C ILE A 178 0.83 10.22 11.60
N SER A 179 2.04 10.64 11.23
CA SER A 179 3.13 9.77 10.78
C SER A 179 4.38 10.06 11.58
N TYR A 180 5.08 9.01 12.01
CA TYR A 180 6.34 9.09 12.75
C TYR A 180 7.08 7.76 12.66
N ASP A 181 8.41 7.83 12.73
CA ASP A 181 9.27 6.65 12.74
C ASP A 181 9.30 6.01 14.14
N VAL A 182 9.13 4.70 14.17
CA VAL A 182 9.29 3.91 15.40
C VAL A 182 10.52 3.03 15.23
N PRO A 183 11.58 3.20 16.06
CA PRO A 183 12.79 2.39 15.99
C PRO A 183 12.55 1.00 16.61
N ALA A 184 11.65 0.23 16.01
CA ALA A 184 11.25 -1.10 16.44
C ALA A 184 10.95 -1.99 15.23
N ASN A 185 11.07 -3.30 15.42
CA ASN A 185 10.64 -4.25 14.40
C ASN A 185 9.11 -4.17 14.21
N TRP A 186 8.65 -4.18 12.95
CA TRP A 186 7.23 -4.08 12.60
C TRP A 186 6.34 -5.08 13.36
N LYS A 187 6.82 -6.31 13.61
CA LYS A 187 6.06 -7.33 14.35
C LYS A 187 5.72 -6.91 15.78
N LEU A 188 6.57 -6.12 16.43
CA LEU A 188 6.31 -5.61 17.78
C LEU A 188 5.14 -4.62 17.79
N ILE A 189 4.97 -3.84 16.72
CA ILE A 189 3.84 -2.92 16.57
C ILE A 189 2.52 -3.70 16.50
N PHE A 190 2.50 -4.75 15.68
CA PHE A 190 1.32 -5.63 15.57
C PHE A 190 1.04 -6.40 16.87
N GLN A 191 2.09 -6.90 17.54
CA GLN A 191 1.94 -7.60 18.83
C GLN A 191 1.38 -6.66 19.90
N ASN A 192 1.87 -5.42 19.99
CA ASN A 192 1.36 -4.40 20.91
C ASN A 192 -0.10 -4.01 20.60
N TYR A 193 -0.46 -3.88 19.32
CA TYR A 193 -1.84 -3.56 18.93
C TYR A 193 -2.84 -4.69 19.21
N SER A 194 -2.38 -5.95 19.15
CA SER A 194 -3.26 -7.13 19.23
C SER A 194 -3.64 -7.52 20.66
N GLU A 195 -3.31 -6.71 21.66
CA GLU A 195 -3.66 -6.93 23.06
C GLU A 195 -3.90 -5.60 23.81
N CYS A 196 -4.50 -5.69 24.99
CA CYS A 196 -4.73 -4.54 25.87
C CYS A 196 -4.31 -4.85 27.32
N TYR A 197 -3.40 -5.80 27.48
CA TYR A 197 -2.76 -6.16 28.74
C TYR A 197 -1.90 -5.01 29.29
N HIS A 198 -1.25 -4.24 28.41
CA HIS A 198 -0.50 -3.05 28.80
C HIS A 198 -1.36 -1.79 29.02
N CYS A 199 -2.60 -1.77 28.51
CA CYS A 199 -3.45 -0.58 28.54
C CYS A 199 -3.64 0.02 29.95
N PRO A 200 -3.96 -0.76 31.01
CA PRO A 200 -4.20 -0.23 32.35
C PRO A 200 -3.06 0.64 32.89
N GLY A 201 -1.82 0.26 32.60
CA GLY A 201 -0.63 0.94 33.11
C GLY A 201 -0.16 2.11 32.25
N LEU A 202 -0.37 2.05 30.93
CA LEU A 202 0.25 2.99 29.98
C LEU A 202 -0.71 3.98 29.33
N HIS A 203 -2.02 3.70 29.28
CA HIS A 203 -2.99 4.53 28.55
C HIS A 203 -4.06 5.12 29.47
N PRO A 204 -3.72 6.07 30.38
CA PRO A 204 -4.65 6.60 31.38
C PRO A 204 -5.85 7.34 30.77
N VAL A 205 -5.71 7.87 29.56
CA VAL A 205 -6.83 8.49 28.82
C VAL A 205 -7.72 7.42 28.20
N LEU A 206 -7.14 6.42 27.53
CA LEU A 206 -7.90 5.34 26.87
C LEU A 206 -8.70 4.51 27.90
N ASN A 207 -8.10 4.18 29.03
CA ASN A 207 -8.75 3.39 30.08
C ASN A 207 -10.00 4.07 30.68
N LYS A 208 -10.09 5.40 30.60
CA LYS A 208 -11.29 6.13 31.04
C LYS A 208 -12.45 5.97 30.06
N LEU A 209 -12.15 5.74 28.79
CA LEU A 209 -13.13 5.70 27.70
C LEU A 209 -13.52 4.26 27.33
N THR A 210 -12.59 3.32 27.45
CA THR A 210 -12.79 1.92 27.03
C THR A 210 -12.38 0.98 28.16
N PRO A 211 -13.29 0.16 28.70
CA PRO A 211 -12.92 -0.83 29.71
C PRO A 211 -12.04 -1.93 29.10
N PHE A 212 -10.82 -2.10 29.63
CA PHE A 212 -9.83 -3.09 29.16
C PHE A 212 -10.21 -4.54 29.49
N ARG A 213 -11.04 -4.74 30.54
CA ARG A 213 -11.72 -6.01 30.81
C ARG A 213 -13.06 -5.93 30.12
N ASN A 214 -13.33 -6.86 29.20
CA ASN A 214 -14.69 -7.13 28.78
C ASN A 214 -15.53 -7.31 30.05
N SER A 215 -16.41 -6.35 30.35
CA SER A 215 -17.52 -6.63 31.25
C SER A 215 -18.33 -7.72 30.57
N SER A 216 -18.36 -8.87 31.24
CA SER A 216 -19.04 -10.11 30.88
C SER A 216 -20.39 -9.90 30.18
#